data_AF-A0A066WN35-F1
#
_entry.id   AF-A0A066WN35-F1
#
_cell.length_a   1.000
_cell.length_b   1.000
_cell.length_c   1.000
_cell.angle_alpha   90.00
_cell.angle_beta   90.00
_cell.angle_gamma   90.00
#
_symmetry.space_group_name_H-M   'P 1'
#
loop_
_entity.id
_entity.type
_entity.pdbx_description
1 polymer ?
#
loop_
_entity_poly.entity_id
_entity_poly.type
_entity_poly.pdbx_seq_one_letter_code
_entity_poly.pdbx_strand_id
1 'polypeptide(L)'
;MTTRALNLRSHPGQASLPGGKADHTDGCVERTALRESEEEIGLAQSKLGTTLFWVHTGTPFISKTCLLVHPVIFLLIDPEETLPSLVPCPTEVSAMWSFPLELFLSSCIPAEYSNIPLSDPTTVDTHRAPQEVFRTYSDVPWINSEPYRLHRFRTHRQLIKGLSADILIAAAMRTYGRAAAYTLYAPGQPPWQAWVDYIVAGDRSTRVTRWGDGESGDMLTSAHAYATAVGVDDAVPQQAVTANDTAAPRSEDLVNGTEIAIVESS
;
A
#
# COMPACT_ATOMS: atom_id res chain seq x y z
N MET A 1 -2.21 4.01 -8.47
CA MET A 1 -2.79 2.70 -8.11
C MET A 1 -3.19 1.96 -9.37
N THR A 2 -3.08 0.63 -9.36
CA THR A 2 -3.60 -0.26 -10.40
C THR A 2 -4.70 -1.14 -9.83
N THR A 3 -5.61 -1.58 -10.70
CA THR A 3 -6.51 -2.71 -10.42
C THR A 3 -5.99 -3.90 -11.19
N ARG A 4 -5.70 -4.99 -10.49
CA ARG A 4 -5.19 -6.23 -11.07
C ARG A 4 -6.20 -6.87 -12.01
N ALA A 5 -5.73 -7.38 -13.14
CA ALA A 5 -6.59 -8.06 -14.12
C ALA A 5 -7.25 -9.31 -13.51
N LEU A 6 -8.49 -9.60 -13.91
CA LEU A 6 -9.31 -10.66 -13.33
C LEU A 6 -8.84 -12.08 -13.68
N ASN A 7 -8.05 -12.23 -14.75
CA ASN A 7 -7.48 -13.48 -15.23
C ASN A 7 -6.22 -13.92 -14.45
N LEU A 8 -5.70 -13.08 -13.55
CA LEU A 8 -4.51 -13.39 -12.77
C LEU A 8 -4.82 -14.45 -11.71
N ARG A 9 -3.85 -15.35 -11.48
CA ARG A 9 -3.96 -16.44 -10.50
C ARG A 9 -4.03 -15.95 -9.05
N SER A 10 -3.47 -14.78 -8.79
CA SER A 10 -3.35 -14.20 -7.46
C SER A 10 -3.91 -12.79 -7.42
N HIS A 11 -4.74 -12.54 -6.41
CA HIS A 11 -5.37 -11.24 -6.15
C HIS A 11 -6.13 -10.63 -7.35
N PRO A 12 -6.93 -11.39 -8.12
CA PRO A 12 -7.66 -10.83 -9.27
C PRO A 12 -8.61 -9.71 -8.83
N GLY A 13 -8.58 -8.59 -9.55
CA GLY A 13 -9.44 -7.43 -9.30
C GLY A 13 -9.04 -6.56 -8.10
N GLN A 14 -8.00 -6.91 -7.34
CA GLN A 14 -7.56 -6.15 -6.17
C GLN A 14 -6.83 -4.87 -6.57
N ALA A 15 -6.93 -3.84 -5.72
CA ALA A 15 -6.10 -2.66 -5.82
C ALA A 15 -4.66 -3.01 -5.41
N SER A 16 -3.68 -2.65 -6.23
CA SER A 16 -2.26 -2.80 -5.93
C SER A 16 -1.47 -1.57 -6.36
N LEU A 17 -0.26 -1.45 -5.85
CA LEU A 17 0.76 -0.58 -6.43
C LEU A 17 1.38 -1.33 -7.63
N PRO A 18 1.88 -0.62 -8.66
CA PRO A 18 2.69 -1.25 -9.67
C PRO A 18 3.89 -1.93 -9.02
N GLY A 19 4.28 -3.10 -9.50
CA GLY A 19 5.39 -3.80 -8.89
C GLY A 19 5.37 -5.30 -9.10
N GLY A 20 6.52 -5.91 -8.86
CA GLY A 20 6.69 -7.33 -9.11
C GLY A 20 7.97 -7.89 -8.51
N LYS A 21 8.38 -9.04 -9.02
CA LYS A 21 9.49 -9.79 -8.46
C LYS A 21 10.81 -9.30 -9.05
N ALA A 22 11.83 -9.15 -8.22
CA ALA A 22 13.18 -8.84 -8.68
C ALA A 22 13.70 -9.90 -9.68
N ASP A 23 14.20 -9.42 -10.81
CA ASP A 23 14.99 -10.20 -11.75
C ASP A 23 16.48 -10.11 -11.37
N HIS A 24 17.24 -11.18 -11.63
CA HIS A 24 18.67 -11.22 -11.37
C HIS A 24 19.45 -10.11 -12.11
N THR A 25 18.90 -9.59 -13.19
CA THR A 25 19.50 -8.53 -14.01
C THR A 25 19.19 -7.10 -13.51
N ASP A 26 18.22 -6.92 -12.62
CA ASP A 26 17.81 -5.59 -12.14
C ASP A 26 18.93 -4.90 -11.34
N GLY A 27 19.63 -5.68 -10.50
CA GLY A 27 20.76 -5.22 -9.70
C GLY A 27 20.42 -4.39 -8.45
N CYS A 28 19.23 -3.77 -8.39
CA CYS A 28 18.69 -3.14 -7.17
C CYS A 28 17.15 -3.02 -7.21
N VAL A 29 16.54 -2.81 -6.05
CA VAL A 29 15.07 -2.76 -5.89
C VAL A 29 14.44 -1.58 -6.63
N GLU A 30 15.15 -0.46 -6.76
CA GLU A 30 14.69 0.71 -7.51
C GLU A 30 14.56 0.40 -9.00
N ARG A 31 15.49 -0.39 -9.55
CA ARG A 31 15.44 -0.82 -10.95
C ARG A 31 14.36 -1.85 -11.19
N THR A 32 14.17 -2.79 -10.26
CA THR A 32 13.02 -3.70 -10.30
C THR A 32 11.71 -2.92 -10.33
N ALA A 33 11.53 -1.97 -9.42
CA ALA A 33 10.34 -1.12 -9.37
C ALA A 33 10.11 -0.38 -10.71
N LEU A 34 11.14 0.24 -11.27
CA LEU A 34 11.03 0.93 -12.56
C LEU A 34 10.70 0.00 -13.72
N ARG A 35 11.34 -1.17 -13.81
CA ARG A 35 11.07 -2.17 -14.84
C ARG A 35 9.61 -2.64 -14.77
N GLU A 36 9.16 -3.03 -13.59
CA GLU A 36 7.78 -3.50 -13.36
C GLU A 36 6.76 -2.38 -13.64
N SER A 37 7.08 -1.12 -13.30
CA SER A 37 6.21 0.02 -13.66
C SER A 37 6.15 0.26 -15.17
N GLU A 38 7.25 0.08 -15.88
CA GLU A 38 7.26 0.16 -17.35
C GLU A 38 6.43 -0.97 -17.97
N GLU A 39 6.59 -2.20 -17.47
CA GLU A 39 5.85 -3.38 -17.93
C GLU A 39 4.34 -3.27 -17.65
N GLU A 40 3.94 -2.86 -16.45
CA GLU A 40 2.53 -2.84 -16.04
C GLU A 40 1.76 -1.60 -16.52
N ILE A 41 2.39 -0.42 -16.48
CA ILE A 41 1.70 0.87 -16.71
C ILE A 41 2.40 1.76 -17.75
N GLY A 42 3.44 1.29 -18.43
CA GLY A 42 4.12 2.05 -19.46
C GLY A 42 4.90 3.26 -18.93
N LEU A 43 5.25 3.28 -17.64
CA LEU A 43 6.07 4.35 -17.07
C LEU A 43 7.53 4.19 -17.53
N ALA A 44 7.85 4.82 -18.65
CA ALA A 44 9.15 4.67 -19.30
C ALA A 44 10.32 5.05 -18.38
N GLN A 45 11.31 4.16 -18.27
CA GLN A 45 12.54 4.38 -17.50
C GLN A 45 13.30 5.66 -17.91
N SER A 46 13.16 6.09 -19.17
CA SER A 46 13.78 7.33 -19.68
C SER A 46 13.27 8.60 -19.01
N LYS A 47 12.12 8.55 -18.31
CA LYS A 47 11.60 9.66 -17.50
C LYS A 47 12.39 9.89 -16.21
N LEU A 48 13.22 8.93 -15.78
CA LEU A 48 14.05 9.07 -14.59
C LEU A 48 15.04 10.23 -14.74
N GLY A 49 15.03 11.15 -13.77
CA GLY A 49 15.87 12.34 -13.76
C GLY A 49 15.35 13.49 -14.64
N THR A 50 14.20 13.34 -15.29
CA THR A 50 13.53 14.41 -16.05
C THR A 50 12.22 14.81 -15.38
N THR A 51 11.19 13.97 -15.49
CA THR A 51 9.89 14.15 -14.84
C THR A 51 9.67 13.20 -13.66
N LEU A 52 10.42 12.11 -13.59
CA LEU A 52 10.34 11.14 -12.50
C LEU A 52 11.62 11.16 -11.66
N PHE A 53 11.52 11.37 -10.36
CA PHE A 53 12.67 11.43 -9.45
C PHE A 53 12.51 10.44 -8.31
N TRP A 54 13.49 9.56 -8.13
CA TRP A 54 13.54 8.71 -6.94
C TRP A 54 13.78 9.57 -5.69
N VAL A 55 12.92 9.41 -4.68
CA VAL A 55 13.01 10.19 -3.44
C VAL A 55 13.25 9.32 -2.20
N HIS A 56 12.80 8.07 -2.23
CA HIS A 56 12.96 7.19 -1.07
C HIS A 56 12.83 5.70 -1.44
N THR A 57 13.59 4.86 -0.76
CA THR A 57 13.37 3.41 -0.69
C THR A 57 13.04 3.08 0.76
N GLY A 58 11.81 2.65 1.01
CA GLY A 58 11.30 2.40 2.35
C GLY A 58 11.81 1.10 2.96
N THR A 59 11.61 0.98 4.28
CA THR A 59 11.84 -0.28 5.00
C THR A 59 10.94 -1.37 4.42
N PRO A 60 11.44 -2.60 4.26
CA PRO A 60 10.64 -3.64 3.65
C PRO A 60 9.52 -4.12 4.56
N PHE A 61 8.51 -4.67 3.91
CA PHE A 61 7.39 -5.35 4.53
C PHE A 61 7.43 -6.84 4.17
N ILE A 62 6.65 -7.65 4.86
CA ILE A 62 6.52 -9.07 4.54
C ILE A 62 5.14 -9.31 3.93
N SER A 63 5.09 -10.00 2.80
CA SER A 63 3.83 -10.42 2.20
C SER A 63 3.27 -11.65 2.92
N LYS A 64 1.99 -11.93 2.70
CA LYS A 64 1.34 -13.17 3.19
C LYS A 64 2.05 -14.43 2.68
N THR A 65 2.73 -14.36 1.53
CA THR A 65 3.53 -15.45 0.96
C THR A 65 4.99 -15.43 1.41
N CYS A 66 5.33 -14.62 2.43
CA CYS A 66 6.67 -14.45 2.99
C CYS A 66 7.69 -13.89 1.98
N LEU A 67 7.21 -13.07 1.03
CA LEU A 67 8.08 -12.28 0.16
C LEU A 67 8.45 -10.98 0.85
N LEU A 68 9.68 -10.52 0.64
CA LEU A 68 10.18 -9.27 1.18
C LEU A 68 9.87 -8.13 0.21
N VAL A 69 8.95 -7.24 0.56
CA VAL A 69 8.45 -6.19 -0.33
C VAL A 69 9.06 -4.84 0.04
N HIS A 70 9.87 -4.27 -0.85
CA HIS A 70 10.45 -2.94 -0.73
C HIS A 70 9.57 -1.91 -1.46
N PRO A 71 9.01 -0.91 -0.74
CA PRO A 71 8.36 0.20 -1.39
C PRO A 71 9.39 1.21 -1.89
N VAL A 72 9.30 1.58 -3.15
CA VAL A 72 10.13 2.59 -3.81
C VAL A 72 9.22 3.77 -4.17
N ILE A 73 9.61 4.95 -3.71
CA ILE A 73 8.83 6.18 -3.86
C ILE A 73 9.52 7.07 -4.88
N PHE A 74 8.76 7.44 -5.90
CA PHE A 74 9.13 8.42 -6.90
C PHE A 74 8.24 9.65 -6.79
N LEU A 75 8.86 10.81 -6.96
CA LEU A 75 8.21 12.08 -7.15
C LEU A 75 8.01 12.31 -8.64
N LEU A 76 6.76 12.58 -9.03
CA LEU A 76 6.43 12.96 -10.38
C LEU A 76 6.32 14.49 -10.46
N ILE A 77 7.30 15.08 -11.13
CA ILE A 77 7.30 16.49 -11.53
C ILE A 77 6.61 16.56 -12.89
N ASP A 78 5.67 17.50 -13.03
CA ASP A 78 4.81 17.62 -14.21
C ASP A 78 3.96 16.36 -14.50
N PRO A 79 2.99 16.07 -13.62
CA PRO A 79 2.05 14.97 -13.82
C PRO A 79 1.21 15.15 -15.09
N GLU A 80 0.97 16.38 -15.54
CA GLU A 80 0.18 16.66 -16.74
C GLU A 80 0.89 16.17 -18.02
N GLU A 81 2.22 16.19 -18.06
CA GLU A 81 3.00 15.56 -19.13
C GLU A 81 2.99 14.03 -19.04
N THR A 82 3.20 13.49 -17.83
CA THR A 82 3.52 12.06 -17.67
C THR A 82 2.29 11.17 -17.55
N LEU A 83 1.25 11.54 -16.80
CA LEU A 83 0.08 10.67 -16.61
C LEU A 83 -0.64 10.30 -17.92
N PRO A 84 -0.83 11.22 -18.89
CA PRO A 84 -1.47 10.86 -20.16
C PRO A 84 -0.65 9.89 -21.01
N SER A 85 0.66 9.76 -20.74
CA SER A 85 1.55 8.84 -21.47
C SER A 85 1.52 7.40 -20.95
N LEU A 86 0.92 7.16 -19.78
CA LEU A 86 0.85 5.83 -19.17
C LEU A 86 -0.11 4.92 -19.97
N VAL A 87 0.30 3.67 -20.15
CA VAL A 87 -0.45 2.65 -20.89
C VAL A 87 -0.52 1.38 -20.06
N PRO A 88 -1.71 0.94 -19.63
CA PRO A 88 -1.84 -0.28 -18.84
C PRO A 88 -1.59 -1.51 -19.71
N CYS A 89 -0.84 -2.47 -19.17
CA CYS A 89 -0.70 -3.80 -19.76
C CYS A 89 -1.99 -4.60 -19.51
N PRO A 90 -2.79 -4.92 -20.55
CA PRO A 90 -4.13 -5.48 -20.36
C PRO A 90 -4.13 -6.90 -19.78
N THR A 91 -3.00 -7.60 -19.82
CA THR A 91 -2.86 -8.93 -19.20
C THR A 91 -2.68 -8.86 -17.69
N GLU A 92 -2.32 -7.69 -17.14
CA GLU A 92 -1.93 -7.51 -15.74
C GLU A 92 -2.74 -6.42 -15.03
N VAL A 93 -3.07 -5.35 -15.74
CA VAL A 93 -3.74 -4.16 -15.23
C VAL A 93 -5.06 -3.94 -15.96
N SER A 94 -6.18 -3.99 -15.24
CA SER A 94 -7.51 -3.70 -15.79
C SER A 94 -7.90 -2.22 -15.68
N ALA A 95 -7.32 -1.48 -14.74
CA ALA A 95 -7.57 -0.05 -14.56
C ALA A 95 -6.40 0.64 -13.85
N MET A 96 -6.19 1.92 -14.17
CA MET A 96 -5.28 2.81 -13.44
C MET A 96 -6.07 3.97 -12.85
N TRP A 97 -5.67 4.41 -11.66
CA TRP A 97 -6.32 5.50 -10.95
C TRP A 97 -5.41 6.07 -9.86
N SER A 98 -5.66 7.33 -9.46
CA SER A 98 -4.96 8.01 -8.38
C SER A 98 -5.88 8.20 -7.18
N PHE A 99 -5.31 8.34 -5.98
CA PHE A 99 -6.06 8.62 -4.77
C PHE A 99 -5.20 9.49 -3.84
N PRO A 100 -5.78 10.47 -3.13
CA PRO A 100 -4.99 11.37 -2.30
C PRO A 100 -4.24 10.60 -1.19
N LEU A 101 -2.91 10.65 -1.22
CA LEU A 101 -2.05 9.91 -0.29
C LEU A 101 -2.27 10.35 1.17
N GLU A 102 -2.60 11.62 1.40
CA GLU A 102 -2.82 12.14 2.75
C GLU A 102 -4.00 11.47 3.47
N LEU A 103 -5.00 10.98 2.73
CA LEU A 103 -6.18 10.35 3.31
C LEU A 103 -5.87 9.07 4.08
N PHE A 104 -4.76 8.40 3.79
CA PHE A 104 -4.34 7.22 4.55
C PHE A 104 -3.89 7.57 5.98
N LEU A 105 -3.73 8.85 6.33
CA LEU A 105 -3.39 9.28 7.70
C LEU A 105 -4.62 9.46 8.59
N SER A 106 -5.82 9.24 8.07
CA SER A 106 -7.09 9.46 8.76
C SER A 106 -8.04 8.25 8.61
N SER A 107 -8.85 7.99 9.62
CA SER A 107 -9.95 7.02 9.57
C SER A 107 -11.22 7.60 8.98
N CYS A 108 -11.34 8.93 9.00
CA CYS A 108 -12.46 9.69 8.46
C CYS A 108 -12.03 10.50 7.24
N ILE A 109 -12.94 10.74 6.30
CA ILE A 109 -12.67 11.66 5.19
C ILE A 109 -12.69 13.09 5.74
N PRO A 110 -11.58 13.85 5.64
CA PRO A 110 -11.57 15.26 5.99
C PRO A 110 -12.56 16.07 5.16
N ALA A 111 -13.04 17.19 5.69
CA ALA A 111 -14.12 17.98 5.07
C ALA A 111 -13.75 18.47 3.66
N GLU A 112 -12.48 18.79 3.42
CA GLU A 112 -11.94 19.18 2.12
C GLU A 112 -12.07 18.09 1.04
N TYR A 113 -12.21 16.82 1.45
CA TYR A 113 -12.35 15.66 0.58
C TYR A 113 -13.77 15.07 0.62
N SER A 114 -14.76 15.75 1.22
CA SER A 114 -16.12 15.23 1.42
C SER A 114 -16.85 14.81 0.14
N ASN A 115 -16.41 15.34 -1.01
CA ASN A 115 -17.02 15.08 -2.32
C ASN A 115 -16.37 13.92 -3.07
N ILE A 116 -15.35 13.26 -2.52
CA ILE A 116 -14.77 12.07 -3.15
C ILE A 116 -15.82 10.96 -3.13
N PRO A 117 -16.27 10.46 -4.29
CA PRO A 117 -17.22 9.36 -4.31
C PRO A 117 -16.54 8.10 -3.75
N LEU A 118 -17.22 7.42 -2.83
CA LEU A 118 -16.79 6.10 -2.35
C LEU A 118 -17.64 5.04 -3.05
N SER A 119 -16.99 4.06 -3.66
CA SER A 119 -17.66 2.91 -4.26
C SER A 119 -17.63 1.72 -3.32
N ASP A 120 -18.70 0.95 -3.32
CA ASP A 120 -18.66 -0.41 -2.77
C ASP A 120 -17.80 -1.30 -3.67
N PRO A 121 -17.04 -2.24 -3.09
CA PRO A 121 -16.24 -3.14 -3.90
C PRO A 121 -17.17 -4.01 -4.76
N THR A 122 -16.92 -4.02 -6.07
CA THR A 122 -17.78 -4.73 -7.03
C THR A 122 -17.34 -6.18 -7.26
N THR A 123 -16.05 -6.48 -7.03
CA THR A 123 -15.44 -7.76 -7.39
C THR A 123 -14.55 -8.38 -6.31
N VAL A 124 -14.21 -7.65 -5.24
CA VAL A 124 -13.25 -8.06 -4.19
C VAL A 124 -13.89 -7.93 -2.81
N ASP A 125 -13.51 -8.76 -1.83
CA ASP A 125 -14.04 -8.71 -0.45
C ASP A 125 -15.58 -8.80 -0.36
N THR A 126 -16.23 -9.38 -1.39
CA THR A 126 -17.69 -9.50 -1.51
C THR A 126 -18.31 -10.48 -0.50
N HIS A 127 -17.48 -11.21 0.24
CA HIS A 127 -17.89 -12.12 1.30
C HIS A 127 -18.21 -11.41 2.63
N ARG A 128 -17.93 -10.10 2.74
CA ARG A 128 -18.23 -9.29 3.92
C ARG A 128 -19.44 -8.40 3.68
N ALA A 129 -20.11 -8.01 4.77
CA ALA A 129 -21.14 -6.99 4.70
C ALA A 129 -20.56 -5.69 4.09
N PRO A 130 -21.34 -4.95 3.29
CA PRO A 130 -20.93 -3.66 2.76
C PRO A 130 -20.41 -2.74 3.87
N GLN A 131 -19.32 -2.03 3.57
CA GLN A 131 -18.70 -1.10 4.50
C GLN A 131 -19.16 0.31 4.17
N GLU A 132 -19.81 0.98 5.11
CA GLU A 132 -20.34 2.34 4.86
C GLU A 132 -19.31 3.45 5.18
N VAL A 133 -18.31 3.14 5.99
CA VAL A 133 -17.29 4.09 6.47
C VAL A 133 -16.02 4.05 5.62
N PHE A 134 -15.25 5.14 5.63
CA PHE A 134 -14.02 5.26 4.85
C PHE A 134 -12.96 4.22 5.22
N ARG A 135 -12.66 4.08 6.51
CA ARG A 135 -11.68 3.10 7.03
C ARG A 135 -12.35 2.06 7.92
N THR A 136 -12.02 0.80 7.69
CA THR A 136 -12.30 -0.31 8.61
C THR A 136 -11.05 -1.13 8.84
N TYR A 137 -11.08 -2.00 9.84
CA TYR A 137 -10.01 -2.97 10.05
C TYR A 137 -10.53 -4.26 10.67
N SER A 138 -9.72 -5.32 10.57
CA SER A 138 -9.91 -6.55 11.34
C SER A 138 -8.56 -6.95 11.93
N ASP A 139 -8.55 -7.32 13.20
CA ASP A 139 -7.38 -7.94 13.81
C ASP A 139 -7.49 -9.46 13.56
N VAL A 140 -6.54 -10.00 12.81
CA VAL A 140 -6.54 -11.39 12.34
C VAL A 140 -5.22 -12.06 12.71
N PRO A 141 -5.20 -13.39 12.93
CA PRO A 141 -3.93 -14.11 12.93
C PRO A 141 -3.30 -14.01 11.54
N TRP A 142 -1.98 -14.00 11.46
CA TRP A 142 -1.28 -13.88 10.18
C TRP A 142 -0.16 -14.90 10.04
N ILE A 143 1.10 -14.48 10.12
CA ILE A 143 2.27 -15.37 10.12
C ILE A 143 2.43 -15.97 11.52
N ASN A 144 2.58 -17.29 11.60
CA ASN A 144 2.73 -18.03 12.86
C ASN A 144 1.62 -17.76 13.89
N SER A 145 0.42 -17.37 13.41
CA SER A 145 -0.71 -16.94 14.25
C SER A 145 -0.47 -15.67 15.07
N GLU A 146 0.61 -14.93 14.79
CA GLU A 146 0.81 -13.60 15.36
C GLU A 146 -0.28 -12.63 14.89
N PRO A 147 -0.70 -11.68 15.73
CA PRO A 147 -1.77 -10.76 15.39
C PRO A 147 -1.32 -9.77 14.31
N TYR A 148 -2.23 -9.45 13.41
CA TYR A 148 -2.05 -8.49 12.34
C TYR A 148 -3.33 -7.66 12.18
N ARG A 149 -3.18 -6.34 12.15
CA ARG A 149 -4.27 -5.44 11.81
C ARG A 149 -4.37 -5.29 10.30
N LEU A 150 -5.39 -5.91 9.72
CA LEU A 150 -5.70 -5.79 8.30
C LEU A 150 -6.55 -4.53 8.07
N HIS A 151 -5.90 -3.45 7.65
CA HIS A 151 -6.57 -2.19 7.29
C HIS A 151 -7.32 -2.30 5.96
N ARG A 152 -8.43 -1.56 5.83
CA ARG A 152 -9.20 -1.39 4.60
C ARG A 152 -9.62 0.07 4.44
N PHE A 153 -9.41 0.62 3.26
CA PHE A 153 -9.82 1.97 2.88
C PHE A 153 -10.71 1.90 1.65
N ARG A 154 -11.87 2.55 1.73
CA ARG A 154 -12.74 2.78 0.57
C ARG A 154 -12.15 3.84 -0.33
N THR A 155 -12.33 3.67 -1.63
CA THR A 155 -11.92 4.65 -2.64
C THR A 155 -13.05 4.80 -3.66
N HIS A 156 -12.83 5.60 -4.70
CA HIS A 156 -13.75 5.75 -5.81
C HIS A 156 -13.70 4.59 -6.83
N ARG A 157 -12.84 3.58 -6.61
CA ARG A 157 -12.67 2.42 -7.50
C ARG A 157 -12.75 1.08 -6.78
N GLN A 158 -11.78 0.80 -5.93
CA GLN A 158 -11.60 -0.49 -5.26
C GLN A 158 -11.14 -0.30 -3.83
N LEU A 159 -11.44 -1.27 -2.96
CA LEU A 159 -10.88 -1.30 -1.62
C LEU A 159 -9.36 -1.43 -1.69
N ILE A 160 -8.66 -0.56 -0.96
CA ILE A 160 -7.24 -0.70 -0.67
C ILE A 160 -7.14 -1.39 0.67
N LYS A 161 -6.45 -2.54 0.73
CA LYS A 161 -6.39 -3.34 1.96
C LYS A 161 -5.09 -4.08 2.14
N GLY A 162 -4.90 -4.58 3.37
CA GLY A 162 -3.77 -5.44 3.71
C GLY A 162 -2.44 -4.73 3.47
N LEU A 163 -1.47 -5.47 2.92
CA LEU A 163 -0.11 -4.98 2.70
C LEU A 163 -0.05 -3.66 1.90
N SER A 164 -0.83 -3.53 0.83
CA SER A 164 -0.88 -2.29 0.04
C SER A 164 -1.32 -1.10 0.89
N ALA A 165 -2.26 -1.29 1.82
CA ALA A 165 -2.68 -0.25 2.75
C ALA A 165 -1.55 0.10 3.73
N ASP A 166 -0.85 -0.90 4.29
CA ASP A 166 0.28 -0.68 5.20
C ASP A 166 1.42 0.13 4.54
N ILE A 167 1.73 -0.19 3.28
CA ILE A 167 2.73 0.53 2.49
C ILE A 167 2.29 1.97 2.21
N LEU A 168 1.03 2.19 1.85
CA LEU A 168 0.49 3.53 1.60
C LEU A 168 0.45 4.38 2.88
N ILE A 169 0.11 3.80 4.03
CA ILE A 169 0.17 4.50 5.32
C ILE A 169 1.61 4.91 5.64
N ALA A 170 2.56 3.99 5.51
CA ALA A 170 3.97 4.29 5.77
C ALA A 170 4.52 5.36 4.82
N ALA A 171 4.20 5.28 3.53
CA ALA A 171 4.55 6.30 2.54
C ALA A 171 3.93 7.66 2.89
N ALA A 172 2.64 7.71 3.24
CA ALA A 172 1.98 8.94 3.65
C ALA A 172 2.64 9.57 4.90
N MET A 173 2.95 8.75 5.91
CA MET A 173 3.60 9.25 7.13
C MET A 173 4.97 9.86 6.85
N ARG A 174 5.71 9.27 5.90
CA ARG A 174 7.02 9.78 5.47
C ARG A 174 6.89 11.05 4.65
N THR A 175 6.01 11.07 3.66
CA THR A 175 5.82 12.24 2.78
C THR A 175 5.34 13.46 3.55
N TYR A 176 4.33 13.31 4.41
CA TYR A 176 3.72 14.43 5.16
C TYR A 176 4.39 14.69 6.51
N GLY A 177 5.40 13.90 6.89
CA GLY A 177 6.15 14.07 8.14
C GLY A 177 5.30 13.99 9.41
N ARG A 178 4.18 13.26 9.39
CA ARG A 178 3.25 13.13 10.52
C ARG A 178 2.72 11.70 10.67
N ALA A 179 2.37 11.33 11.89
CA ALA A 179 1.80 10.02 12.18
C ALA A 179 0.35 9.91 11.66
N ALA A 180 -0.10 8.69 11.41
CA ALA A 180 -1.52 8.42 11.22
C ALA A 180 -2.29 8.77 12.51
N ALA A 181 -3.51 9.27 12.36
CA ALA A 181 -4.36 9.70 13.46
C ALA A 181 -5.05 8.54 14.20
N TYR A 182 -4.61 7.31 13.99
CA TYR A 182 -5.23 6.10 14.55
C TYR A 182 -4.17 5.06 14.87
N THR A 183 -4.53 4.11 15.74
CA THR A 183 -3.64 2.99 16.07
C THR A 183 -3.38 2.08 14.87
N LEU A 184 -2.12 1.98 14.46
CA LEU A 184 -1.64 1.20 13.32
C LEU A 184 -1.70 -0.32 13.56
N TYR A 185 -1.21 -0.77 14.71
CA TYR A 185 -0.98 -2.20 14.96
C TYR A 185 -2.09 -2.81 15.81
N ALA A 186 -2.37 -4.09 15.58
CA ALA A 186 -3.21 -4.88 16.48
C ALA A 186 -2.53 -5.00 17.87
N PRO A 187 -3.28 -5.18 18.96
CA PRO A 187 -2.68 -5.45 20.25
C PRO A 187 -1.73 -6.66 20.19
N GLY A 188 -0.46 -6.43 20.54
CA GLY A 188 0.59 -7.46 20.51
C GLY A 188 1.19 -7.74 19.12
N GLN A 189 0.78 -7.01 18.07
CA GLN A 189 1.37 -7.18 16.74
C GLN A 189 2.84 -6.74 16.73
N PRO A 190 3.77 -7.61 16.30
CA PRO A 190 5.16 -7.21 16.10
C PRO A 190 5.28 -6.11 15.03
N PRO A 191 6.22 -5.16 15.18
CA PRO A 191 6.49 -4.19 14.12
C PRO A 191 7.02 -4.91 12.87
N TRP A 192 6.84 -4.30 11.70
CA TRP A 192 7.29 -4.85 10.42
C TRP A 192 8.77 -5.28 10.42
N GLN A 193 9.64 -4.49 11.06
CA GLN A 193 11.06 -4.84 11.17
C GLN A 193 11.30 -6.18 11.88
N ALA A 194 10.53 -6.50 12.92
CA ALA A 194 10.67 -7.76 13.63
C ALA A 194 10.27 -8.96 12.74
N TRP A 195 9.25 -8.79 11.89
CA TRP A 195 8.89 -9.81 10.90
C TRP A 195 9.91 -9.94 9.79
N VAL A 196 10.48 -8.83 9.33
CA VAL A 196 11.59 -8.85 8.36
C VAL A 196 12.78 -9.60 8.93
N ASP A 197 13.22 -9.24 10.13
CA ASP A 197 14.35 -9.88 10.80
C ASP A 197 14.08 -11.38 11.00
N TYR A 198 12.86 -11.75 11.38
CA TYR A 198 12.46 -13.15 11.53
C TYR A 198 12.55 -13.93 10.21
N ILE A 199 12.04 -13.38 9.10
CA ILE A 199 12.08 -14.06 7.79
C ILE A 199 13.50 -14.12 7.22
N VAL A 200 14.30 -13.06 7.41
CA VAL A 200 15.69 -13.00 6.91
C VAL A 200 16.61 -13.90 7.74
N ALA A 201 16.44 -13.96 9.06
CA ALA A 201 17.25 -14.79 9.95
C ALA A 201 16.79 -16.26 9.96
N GLY A 202 15.55 -16.55 9.58
CA GLY A 202 14.95 -17.87 9.67
C GLY A 202 15.62 -18.91 8.78
N ASP A 203 15.85 -20.10 9.35
CA ASP A 203 16.17 -21.29 8.56
C ASP A 203 14.97 -21.64 7.67
N ARG A 204 15.21 -21.83 6.36
CA ARG A 204 14.22 -22.20 5.35
C ARG A 204 13.49 -23.51 5.65
N SER A 205 13.96 -24.27 6.65
CA SER A 205 13.34 -25.50 7.15
C SER A 205 12.10 -25.29 8.04
N THR A 206 11.91 -24.08 8.58
CA THR A 206 10.83 -23.81 9.53
C THR A 206 9.50 -23.58 8.80
N ARG A 207 8.50 -24.44 9.05
CA ARG A 207 7.19 -24.35 8.39
C ARG A 207 6.40 -23.15 8.92
N VAL A 208 6.30 -22.09 8.10
CA VAL A 208 5.46 -20.93 8.41
C VAL A 208 3.98 -21.28 8.25
N THR A 209 3.20 -21.10 9.32
CA THR A 209 1.74 -21.17 9.24
C THR A 209 1.18 -19.81 8.84
N ARG A 210 0.13 -19.82 8.02
CA ARG A 210 -0.45 -18.64 7.41
C ARG A 210 -1.96 -18.68 7.57
N TRP A 211 -2.54 -17.55 7.97
CA TRP A 211 -3.98 -17.39 7.93
C TRP A 211 -4.50 -17.27 6.50
N GLY A 212 -5.62 -17.92 6.21
CA GLY A 212 -6.30 -17.86 4.92
C GLY A 212 -7.55 -16.98 4.97
N ASP A 213 -7.53 -15.86 4.26
CA ASP A 213 -8.69 -14.99 3.99
C ASP A 213 -9.59 -15.50 2.86
N GLY A 214 -9.25 -16.64 2.24
CA GLY A 214 -9.94 -17.13 1.04
C GLY A 214 -9.50 -16.45 -0.25
N GLU A 215 -8.58 -15.48 -0.17
CA GLU A 215 -8.02 -14.76 -1.30
C GLU A 215 -6.60 -15.29 -1.54
N SER A 216 -6.26 -15.62 -2.80
CA SER A 216 -5.04 -16.33 -3.22
C SER A 216 -5.08 -17.87 -3.14
N GLY A 217 -6.27 -18.47 -3.24
CA GLY A 217 -6.42 -19.94 -3.35
C GLY A 217 -6.40 -20.70 -2.02
N ASP A 218 -6.36 -19.98 -0.89
CA ASP A 218 -6.50 -20.58 0.43
C ASP A 218 -7.94 -21.03 0.70
N MET A 219 -8.13 -22.10 1.48
CA MET A 219 -9.46 -22.49 1.91
C MET A 219 -10.07 -21.41 2.81
N LEU A 220 -11.30 -20.98 2.50
CA LEU A 220 -12.21 -20.13 3.29
C LEU A 220 -12.52 -20.78 4.65
N THR A 221 -11.51 -20.96 5.50
CA THR A 221 -11.63 -21.71 6.75
C THR A 221 -11.85 -20.79 7.95
N SER A 222 -11.71 -19.46 7.81
CA SER A 222 -11.98 -18.54 8.93
C SER A 222 -12.18 -17.05 8.59
N ALA A 223 -12.32 -16.64 7.31
CA ALA A 223 -12.48 -15.21 6.98
C ALA A 223 -13.67 -14.54 7.69
N HIS A 224 -14.77 -15.29 7.89
CA HIS A 224 -15.97 -14.84 8.60
C HIS A 224 -15.85 -14.81 10.13
N ALA A 225 -14.76 -15.30 10.72
CA ALA A 225 -14.63 -15.43 12.17
C ALA A 225 -14.18 -14.14 12.87
N TYR A 226 -13.60 -13.18 12.15
CA TYR A 226 -13.04 -11.95 12.72
C TYR A 226 -13.91 -10.74 12.41
N ALA A 227 -14.24 -9.99 13.46
CA ALA A 227 -15.06 -8.80 13.36
C ALA A 227 -14.42 -7.74 12.47
N THR A 228 -15.25 -7.00 11.74
CA THR A 228 -14.85 -5.77 11.06
C THR A 228 -15.17 -4.61 12.00
N ALA A 229 -14.13 -3.92 12.47
CA ALA A 229 -14.26 -2.73 13.28
C ALA A 229 -14.30 -1.49 12.39
N VAL A 230 -15.12 -0.50 12.77
CA VAL A 230 -15.09 0.84 12.20
C VAL A 230 -13.83 1.54 12.67
N GLY A 231 -13.04 2.09 11.75
CA GLY A 231 -11.88 2.90 12.08
C GLY A 231 -12.32 4.23 12.68
N VAL A 232 -11.64 4.67 13.74
CA VAL A 232 -11.83 5.98 14.37
C VAL A 232 -10.47 6.63 14.56
N ASP A 233 -10.45 7.96 14.46
CA ASP A 233 -9.26 8.73 14.83
C ASP A 233 -9.19 8.91 16.33
N ASP A 234 -7.97 8.92 16.85
CA ASP A 234 -7.67 9.17 18.24
C ASP A 234 -8.06 10.63 18.55
N ALA A 235 -8.71 10.85 19.70
CA ALA A 235 -9.26 12.15 20.08
C ALA A 235 -8.21 13.29 20.24
N VAL A 236 -6.92 12.96 20.14
CA VAL A 236 -5.78 13.88 20.15
C VAL A 236 -4.72 13.33 19.18
N PRO A 237 -4.19 14.12 18.22
CA PRO A 237 -3.07 13.67 17.41
C PRO A 237 -1.89 13.32 18.33
N GLN A 238 -1.43 12.07 18.29
CA GLN A 238 -0.23 11.67 19.02
C GLN A 238 0.94 12.56 18.56
N GLN A 239 1.48 13.32 19.51
CA GLN A 239 2.59 14.23 19.30
C GLN A 239 3.78 13.52 18.64
N ALA A 240 4.46 14.26 17.78
CA ALA A 240 5.61 13.86 16.97
C ALA A 240 6.58 12.91 17.72
N VAL A 241 6.88 11.79 17.09
CA VAL A 241 8.07 11.01 17.40
C VAL A 241 9.28 11.92 17.17
N THR A 242 10.07 12.09 18.22
CA THR A 242 11.17 13.06 18.34
C THR A 242 12.11 13.06 17.15
N ALA A 243 12.21 14.22 16.50
CA ALA A 243 13.23 14.54 15.51
C ALA A 243 14.57 14.81 16.21
N ASN A 244 15.61 14.07 15.81
CA ASN A 244 16.95 14.62 15.64
C ASN A 244 17.26 14.52 14.15
N ASP A 245 16.96 15.58 13.40
CA ASP A 245 17.95 16.24 12.56
C ASP A 245 17.37 17.50 11.92
N THR A 246 18.26 18.46 11.76
CA THR A 246 18.04 19.90 11.61
C THR A 246 17.22 20.35 10.39
N ALA A 247 16.45 21.42 10.62
CA ALA A 247 15.50 22.05 9.71
C ALA A 247 16.13 22.81 8.51
N ALA A 248 15.35 22.90 7.42
CA ALA A 248 15.39 23.96 6.40
C ALA A 248 13.94 24.26 5.93
N PRO A 249 13.64 25.45 5.37
CA PRO A 249 12.36 26.11 5.54
C PRO A 249 11.24 25.60 4.62
N ARG A 250 10.00 25.72 5.12
CA ARG A 250 8.74 25.48 4.40
C ARG A 250 8.55 26.53 3.31
N SER A 251 8.38 26.08 2.06
CA SER A 251 7.74 26.84 1.00
C SER A 251 6.37 26.22 0.72
N GLU A 252 5.30 26.92 1.05
CA GLU A 252 3.90 26.49 0.91
C GLU A 252 3.43 26.39 -0.55
N ASP A 253 4.30 26.66 -1.53
CA ASP A 253 3.94 26.76 -2.95
C ASP A 253 4.21 25.48 -3.79
N LEU A 254 4.73 24.39 -3.22
CA LEU A 254 5.05 23.14 -3.96
C LEU A 254 3.91 22.11 -3.99
N VAL A 255 2.79 22.37 -3.30
CA VAL A 255 1.71 21.37 -3.10
C VAL A 255 0.70 21.33 -4.25
N ASN A 256 0.65 22.36 -5.11
CA ASN A 256 -0.21 22.36 -6.29
C ASN A 256 0.55 21.87 -7.52
N GLY A 257 0.31 20.61 -7.92
CA GLY A 257 0.80 20.05 -9.19
C GLY A 257 1.85 18.94 -9.07
N THR A 258 1.98 18.29 -7.91
CA THR A 258 2.93 17.19 -7.70
C THR A 258 2.21 15.89 -7.35
N GLU A 259 2.51 14.80 -8.05
CA GLU A 259 1.99 13.46 -7.74
C GLU A 259 3.10 12.53 -7.23
N ILE A 260 2.73 11.59 -6.35
CA ILE A 260 3.66 10.61 -5.78
C ILE A 260 3.33 9.25 -6.39
N ALA A 261 4.30 8.66 -7.08
CA ALA A 261 4.23 7.29 -7.55
C ALA A 261 4.93 6.39 -6.52
N ILE A 262 4.17 5.45 -5.94
CA ILE A 262 4.71 4.42 -5.06
C ILE A 262 4.66 3.11 -5.84
N VAL A 263 5.78 2.42 -5.84
CA VAL A 263 6.00 1.18 -6.59
C VAL A 263 6.54 0.14 -5.62
N GLU A 264 6.13 -1.12 -5.77
CA GLU A 264 6.59 -2.22 -4.93
C GLU A 264 7.61 -3.10 -5.68
N SER A 265 8.59 -3.64 -4.96
CA SER A 265 9.55 -4.64 -5.47
C SER A 265 9.65 -5.79 -4.48
N SER A 266 9.62 -7.03 -4.94
CA SER A 266 9.52 -8.25 -4.11
C SER A 266 10.51 -9.37 -4.43
#